data_AF-A0A537XJJ6-F1
#
_entry.id   AF-A0A537XJJ6-F1
#
_cell.length_a   1.000
_cell.length_b   1.000
_cell.length_c   1.000
_cell.angle_alpha   90.00
_cell.angle_beta   90.00
_cell.angle_gamma   90.00
#
_symmetry.space_group_name_H-M   'P 1'
#
loop_
_entity.id
_entity.type
_entity.pdbx_description
1 polymer ?
#
loop_
_entity_poly.entity_id
_entity_poly.type
_entity_poly.pdbx_seq_one_letter_code
_entity_poly.pdbx_strand_id
1 'polypeptide(L)'
;MFFLDLIPLVGATLGGAVVTAATFVLDPHPWKALVFAGFFLVYQEIESHTLYPMIMGRKVKIGSFGVFLVTLAGGELGGIIGAFLAIPVGAAISVVVKDMIDERRNKGLAVATPTTRLELARVADLNAGLKGEPKPAAVGPEASSPAKT
;
A
#
# COMPACT_ATOMS: atom_id res chain seq x y z
N MET A 1 15.66 24.45 -1.28
CA MET A 1 15.32 23.03 -1.04
C MET A 1 14.24 22.86 0.02
N PHE A 2 14.27 23.55 1.18
CA PHE A 2 13.28 23.38 2.26
C PHE A 2 11.77 23.46 1.88
N PHE A 3 11.36 24.32 0.94
CA PHE A 3 9.95 24.42 0.52
C PHE A 3 9.50 23.32 -0.44
N LEU A 4 10.43 22.68 -1.17
CA LEU A 4 10.10 21.68 -2.19
C LEU A 4 9.89 20.28 -1.60
N ASP A 5 10.44 20.01 -0.42
CA ASP A 5 10.26 18.74 0.31
C ASP A 5 8.97 18.68 1.13
N LEU A 6 8.17 19.75 1.14
CA LEU A 6 6.89 19.78 1.86
C LEU A 6 5.87 18.79 1.26
N ILE A 7 6.03 18.45 -0.01
CA ILE A 7 5.28 17.37 -0.67
C ILE A 7 6.32 16.28 -1.03
N PRO A 8 6.29 15.13 -0.33
CA PRO A 8 7.11 13.97 -0.69
C PRO A 8 6.97 13.66 -2.19
N LEU A 9 8.05 13.22 -2.83
CA LEU A 9 8.17 12.98 -4.28
C LEU A 9 8.35 14.25 -5.14
N VAL A 10 7.68 15.36 -4.81
CA VAL A 10 7.74 16.61 -5.62
C VAL A 10 9.10 17.28 -5.52
N GLY A 11 9.71 17.29 -4.33
CA GLY A 11 11.06 17.84 -4.14
C GLY A 11 12.12 17.08 -4.94
N ALA A 12 12.02 15.75 -4.97
CA ALA A 12 12.90 14.90 -5.76
C ALA A 12 12.73 15.15 -7.27
N THR A 13 11.50 15.21 -7.78
CA THR A 13 11.25 15.46 -9.21
C THR A 13 11.73 16.85 -9.64
N LEU A 14 11.46 17.89 -8.85
CA LEU A 14 11.95 19.24 -9.14
C LEU A 14 13.48 19.31 -9.04
N GLY A 15 14.08 18.66 -8.06
CA GLY A 15 15.54 18.54 -7.94
C GLY A 15 16.14 17.86 -9.17
N GLY A 16 15.60 16.72 -9.59
CA GLY A 16 16.03 16.01 -10.79
C GLY A 16 15.86 16.83 -12.07
N ALA A 17 14.77 17.58 -12.19
CA ALA A 17 14.55 18.49 -13.32
C ALA A 17 15.58 19.62 -13.38
N VAL A 18 15.89 20.25 -12.24
CA VAL A 18 16.91 21.30 -12.15
C VAL A 18 18.30 20.73 -12.46
N VAL A 19 18.65 19.56 -11.93
CA VAL A 19 19.94 18.90 -12.22
C VAL A 19 20.03 18.57 -13.70
N THR A 20 18.98 18.02 -14.31
CA THR A 20 18.93 17.73 -15.75
C THR A 20 19.16 18.99 -16.59
N ALA A 21 18.46 20.08 -16.26
CA ALA A 21 18.60 21.36 -16.96
C ALA A 21 20.00 21.96 -16.79
N ALA A 22 20.56 21.89 -15.57
CA ALA A 22 21.91 22.34 -15.29
C ALA A 22 22.95 21.53 -16.08
N THR A 23 22.83 20.20 -16.12
CA THR A 23 23.71 19.33 -16.92
C THR A 23 23.58 19.62 -18.42
N PHE A 24 22.38 19.96 -18.92
CA PHE A 24 22.21 20.31 -20.32
C PHE A 24 22.92 21.61 -20.69
N VAL A 25 22.91 22.61 -19.80
CA VAL A 25 23.45 23.95 -20.06
C VAL A 25 24.94 24.07 -19.74
N LEU A 26 25.41 23.42 -18.68
CA LEU A 26 26.75 23.63 -18.12
C LEU A 26 27.78 22.58 -18.57
N ASP A 27 27.34 21.40 -19.00
CA ASP A 27 28.23 20.30 -19.36
C ASP A 27 28.59 20.39 -20.86
N PRO A 28 29.87 20.20 -21.25
CA PRO A 28 30.27 20.28 -22.66
C PRO A 28 29.61 19.22 -23.58
N HIS A 29 28.98 18.22 -22.98
CA HIS A 29 28.37 17.08 -23.65
C HIS A 29 26.87 17.00 -23.29
N PRO A 30 25.98 17.67 -24.03
CA PRO A 30 24.57 17.79 -23.67
C PRO A 30 23.82 16.45 -23.69
N TRP A 31 24.34 15.44 -24.40
CA TRP A 31 23.77 14.09 -24.41
C TRP A 31 23.79 13.43 -23.02
N LYS A 32 24.69 13.82 -22.12
CA LYS A 32 24.72 13.32 -20.74
C LYS A 32 23.46 13.71 -19.96
N ALA A 33 22.86 14.86 -20.28
CA ALA A 33 21.61 15.28 -19.66
C ALA A 33 20.45 14.34 -20.04
N LEU A 34 20.41 13.85 -21.28
CA LEU A 34 19.44 12.84 -21.72
C LEU A 34 19.64 11.51 -21.00
N VAL A 35 20.89 11.07 -20.82
CA VAL A 35 21.21 9.85 -20.06
C VAL A 35 20.77 9.98 -18.60
N PHE A 36 21.09 11.10 -17.96
CA PHE A 36 20.67 11.38 -16.60
C PHE A 36 19.15 11.44 -16.47
N ALA A 37 18.46 12.16 -17.37
CA ALA A 37 17.01 12.24 -17.39
C ALA A 37 16.37 10.86 -17.52
N GLY A 38 16.86 10.03 -18.46
CA GLY A 38 16.39 8.66 -18.65
C GLY A 38 16.57 7.80 -17.40
N PHE A 39 17.77 7.82 -16.81
CA PHE A 39 18.04 7.13 -15.54
C PHE A 39 17.13 7.62 -14.41
N PHE A 40 17.00 8.94 -14.26
CA PHE A 40 16.23 9.56 -13.20
C PHE A 40 14.72 9.24 -13.32
N LEU A 41 14.18 9.22 -14.54
CA LEU A 41 12.79 8.83 -14.78
C LEU A 41 12.55 7.35 -14.46
N VAL A 42 13.47 6.45 -14.85
CA VAL A 42 13.37 5.03 -14.49
C VAL A 42 13.44 4.85 -12.98
N TYR A 43 14.34 5.56 -12.30
CA TYR A 43 14.43 5.58 -10.84
C TYR A 43 13.12 6.08 -10.20
N GLN A 44 12.58 7.19 -10.68
CA GLN A 44 11.30 7.75 -10.19
C GLN A 44 10.14 6.78 -10.38
N GLU A 45 10.11 6.05 -11.50
CA GLU A 45 9.05 5.09 -11.78
C GLU A 45 9.12 3.90 -10.83
N ILE A 46 10.34 3.38 -10.59
CA ILE A 46 10.57 2.32 -9.61
C ILE A 46 10.19 2.79 -8.21
N GLU A 47 10.58 4.00 -7.83
CA GLU A 47 10.27 4.57 -6.52
C GLU A 47 8.75 4.73 -6.33
N SER A 48 8.07 5.34 -7.29
CA SER A 48 6.64 5.67 -7.22
C SER A 48 5.74 4.44 -7.34
N HIS A 49 6.10 3.49 -8.20
CA HIS A 49 5.23 2.33 -8.51
C HIS A 49 5.59 1.06 -7.74
N THR A 50 6.83 0.91 -7.28
CA THR A 50 7.29 -0.31 -6.60
C THR A 50 7.63 -0.04 -5.14
N LEU A 51 8.54 0.89 -4.86
CA LEU A 51 8.99 1.13 -3.48
C LEU A 51 7.88 1.72 -2.64
N TYR A 52 7.17 2.73 -3.15
CA TYR A 52 6.10 3.39 -2.39
C TYR A 52 5.00 2.42 -1.94
N PRO A 53 4.39 1.57 -2.79
CA PRO A 53 3.39 0.61 -2.34
C PRO A 53 3.99 -0.54 -1.49
N MET A 54 5.25 -0.90 -1.70
CA MET A 54 5.91 -1.94 -0.90
C MET A 54 6.17 -1.47 0.53
N ILE A 55 6.56 -0.21 0.71
CA ILE A 55 6.84 0.39 2.02
C ILE A 55 5.52 0.78 2.72
N MET A 56 4.56 1.33 1.97
CA MET A 56 3.34 1.94 2.52
C MET A 56 2.14 0.98 2.60
N GLY A 57 2.38 -0.27 3.01
CA GLY A 57 1.49 -1.42 2.89
C GLY A 57 -0.03 -1.18 3.03
N ARG A 58 -0.81 -1.89 2.20
CA ARG A 58 -2.28 -2.06 2.17
C ARG A 58 -3.11 -0.79 2.40
N LYS A 59 -3.51 -0.15 1.30
CA LYS A 59 -4.51 0.93 1.27
C LYS A 59 -5.79 0.50 2.01
N VAL A 60 -6.24 1.33 2.96
CA VAL A 60 -7.56 1.18 3.58
C VAL A 60 -8.60 1.58 2.53
N LYS A 61 -9.36 0.59 2.05
CA LYS A 61 -10.48 0.82 1.13
C LYS A 61 -11.65 1.36 1.94
N ILE A 62 -11.84 2.67 1.91
CA ILE A 62 -13.07 3.30 2.38
C ILE A 62 -14.12 3.07 1.28
N GLY A 63 -15.26 2.47 1.62
CA GLY A 63 -16.34 2.30 0.65
C GLY A 63 -16.86 3.66 0.17
N SER A 64 -17.15 3.79 -1.13
CA SER A 64 -17.61 5.06 -1.73
C SER A 64 -18.83 5.64 -1.03
N PHE A 65 -19.72 4.79 -0.52
CA PHE A 65 -20.89 5.18 0.26
C PHE A 65 -20.53 5.82 1.61
N GLY A 66 -19.48 5.33 2.29
CA GLY A 66 -19.02 5.89 3.57
C GLY A 66 -18.44 7.29 3.41
N VAL A 67 -17.69 7.53 2.33
CA VAL A 67 -17.17 8.86 2.01
C VAL A 67 -18.33 9.82 1.72
N PHE A 68 -19.33 9.41 0.94
CA PHE A 68 -20.51 10.21 0.64
C PHE A 68 -21.26 10.64 1.92
N LEU A 69 -21.55 9.70 2.81
CA LEU A 69 -22.26 9.99 4.06
C LEU A 69 -21.47 10.95 4.95
N VAL A 70 -20.17 10.71 5.10
CA VAL A 70 -19.31 11.58 5.91
C VAL A 70 -19.21 12.97 5.30
N THR A 71 -19.03 13.10 3.98
CA THR A 71 -19.01 14.39 3.29
C THR A 71 -20.33 15.14 3.43
N LEU A 72 -21.47 14.45 3.34
CA LEU A 72 -22.78 15.06 3.55
C LEU A 72 -22.94 15.57 4.99
N ALA A 73 -22.61 14.74 5.98
CA ALA A 73 -22.68 15.12 7.39
C ALA A 73 -21.74 16.29 7.73
N GLY A 74 -20.50 16.27 7.24
CA GLY A 74 -19.57 17.39 7.41
C GLY A 74 -20.02 18.65 6.67
N GLY A 75 -20.64 18.47 5.49
CA GLY A 75 -21.26 19.55 4.72
C GLY A 75 -22.38 20.25 5.47
N GLU A 76 -23.21 19.49 6.18
CA GLU A 76 -24.31 20.04 6.98
C GLU A 76 -23.80 20.74 8.26
N LEU A 77 -22.75 20.21 8.90
CA LEU A 77 -22.17 20.77 10.12
C LEU A 77 -21.34 22.04 9.89
N GLY A 78 -20.62 22.13 8.76
CA GLY A 78 -19.64 23.19 8.52
C GLY A 78 -19.64 23.76 7.10
N GLY A 79 -20.70 23.52 6.33
CA GLY A 79 -20.79 23.94 4.94
C GLY A 79 -19.68 23.33 4.07
N ILE A 80 -19.19 24.09 3.10
CA ILE A 80 -18.14 23.64 2.18
C ILE A 80 -16.85 23.23 2.91
N ILE A 81 -16.45 23.99 3.95
CA ILE A 81 -15.25 23.69 4.74
C ILE A 81 -15.44 22.38 5.50
N GLY A 82 -16.61 22.21 6.12
CA GLY A 82 -16.95 20.97 6.81
C GLY A 82 -16.97 19.75 5.88
N ALA A 83 -17.50 19.89 4.66
CA ALA A 83 -17.48 18.84 3.64
C ALA A 83 -16.05 18.44 3.22
N PHE A 84 -15.13 19.41 3.10
CA PHE A 84 -13.73 19.15 2.76
C PHE A 84 -12.98 18.43 3.89
N LEU A 85 -13.14 18.91 5.13
CA LEU A 85 -12.53 18.30 6.32
C LEU A 85 -13.13 16.93 6.64
N ALA A 86 -14.37 16.66 6.22
CA ALA A 86 -15.01 15.38 6.42
C ALA A 86 -14.21 14.22 5.83
N ILE A 87 -13.56 14.40 4.68
CA ILE A 87 -12.81 13.35 3.99
C ILE A 87 -11.65 12.81 4.85
N PRO A 88 -10.67 13.63 5.28
CA PRO A 88 -9.56 13.15 6.12
C PRO A 88 -10.05 12.64 7.49
N VAL A 89 -11.06 13.28 8.09
CA VAL A 89 -11.62 12.85 9.38
C VAL A 89 -12.31 11.48 9.25
N GLY A 90 -13.17 11.30 8.25
CA GLY A 90 -13.83 10.03 7.96
C GLY A 90 -12.85 8.92 7.64
N ALA A 91 -11.77 9.24 6.93
CA ALA A 91 -10.68 8.31 6.67
C ALA A 91 -10.00 7.87 7.98
N ALA A 92 -9.64 8.82 8.85
CA ALA A 92 -9.01 8.52 10.15
C ALA A 92 -9.92 7.64 11.02
N ILE A 93 -11.21 7.96 11.11
CA ILE A 93 -12.20 7.14 11.85
C ILE A 93 -12.28 5.73 11.26
N SER A 94 -12.35 5.61 9.92
CA SER A 94 -12.43 4.31 9.25
C SER A 94 -11.22 3.42 9.54
N VAL A 95 -10.01 4.00 9.61
CA VAL A 95 -8.79 3.28 9.97
C VAL A 95 -8.90 2.74 11.39
N VAL A 96 -9.26 3.59 12.36
CA VAL A 96 -9.38 3.19 13.78
C VAL A 96 -10.42 2.09 13.96
N VAL A 97 -11.60 2.24 13.34
CA VAL A 97 -12.68 1.24 13.42
C VAL A 97 -12.25 -0.08 12.80
N LYS A 98 -11.58 -0.04 11.65
CA LYS A 98 -11.10 -1.25 10.98
C LYS A 98 -10.06 -1.97 11.84
N ASP A 99 -9.09 -1.24 12.40
CA ASP A 99 -8.07 -1.83 13.26
C ASP A 99 -8.69 -2.49 14.50
N MET A 100 -9.68 -1.84 15.13
CA MET A 100 -10.41 -2.42 16.26
C MET A 100 -11.16 -3.71 15.90
N ILE A 101 -11.79 -3.76 14.73
CA ILE A 101 -12.51 -4.96 14.25
C ILE A 101 -11.52 -6.08 13.94
N ASP A 102 -10.41 -5.76 13.26
CA ASP A 102 -9.39 -6.73 12.89
C ASP A 102 -8.72 -7.32 14.16
N GLU A 103 -8.51 -6.52 15.20
CA GLU A 103 -7.98 -6.98 16.49
C GLU A 103 -8.94 -7.95 17.19
N ARG A 104 -10.25 -7.65 17.19
CA ARG A 104 -11.28 -8.54 17.76
C ARG A 104 -11.37 -9.87 17.00
N ARG A 105 -11.29 -9.84 15.67
CA ARG A 105 -11.27 -11.05 14.84
C ARG A 105 -10.07 -11.93 15.18
N ASN A 106 -8.89 -11.33 15.31
CA ASN A 106 -7.67 -12.07 15.65
C ASN A 106 -7.73 -12.69 17.05
N LYS A 107 -8.29 -11.98 18.05
CA LYS A 107 -8.50 -12.53 19.40
C LYS A 107 -9.51 -13.69 19.40
N GLY A 108 -10.61 -13.59 18.66
CA GLY A 108 -11.58 -14.68 18.52
C GLY A 108 -10.98 -15.94 17.90
N LEU A 109 -10.07 -15.79 16.93
CA LEU A 109 -9.32 -16.90 16.34
C LEU A 109 -8.29 -17.48 17.31
N ALA A 110 -7.69 -16.66 18.18
CA ALA A 110 -6.73 -17.09 19.21
C ALA A 110 -7.35 -17.94 20.33
N VAL A 111 -8.62 -17.67 20.66
CA VAL A 111 -9.36 -18.39 21.71
C VAL A 111 -9.99 -19.69 21.19
N ALA A 112 -10.13 -19.87 19.88
CA ALA A 112 -10.57 -21.14 19.31
C ALA A 112 -9.59 -22.27 19.68
N THR A 113 -10.08 -23.24 20.45
CA THR A 113 -9.38 -24.44 20.88
C THR A 113 -8.66 -25.10 19.69
N PRO A 114 -7.45 -25.69 19.85
CA PRO A 114 -6.71 -26.31 18.76
C PRO A 114 -7.54 -27.25 17.87
N THR A 115 -8.49 -27.96 18.48
CA THR A 115 -9.45 -28.84 17.80
C THR A 115 -10.41 -28.08 16.88
N THR A 116 -10.92 -26.92 17.30
CA THR A 116 -11.82 -26.07 16.50
C THR A 116 -11.11 -25.47 15.29
N ARG A 117 -9.82 -25.12 15.42
CA ARG A 117 -9.01 -24.63 14.28
C ARG A 117 -8.76 -25.73 13.25
N LEU A 118 -8.47 -26.94 13.71
CA LEU A 118 -8.28 -28.10 12.83
C LEU A 118 -9.58 -28.49 12.15
N GLU A 119 -10.72 -28.42 12.85
CA GLU A 119 -12.04 -28.64 12.26
C GLU A 119 -12.38 -27.56 11.22
N LEU A 120 -12.16 -26.28 11.50
CA LEU A 120 -12.35 -25.20 10.51
C LEU A 120 -11.45 -25.36 9.27
N ALA A 121 -10.19 -25.75 9.46
CA ALA A 121 -9.28 -26.04 8.36
C ALA A 121 -9.74 -27.26 7.54
N ARG A 122 -10.20 -28.31 8.23
CA ARG A 122 -10.71 -29.54 7.60
C ARG A 122 -12.00 -29.29 6.83
N VAL A 123 -12.91 -28.47 7.36
CA VAL A 123 -14.16 -28.08 6.70
C VAL A 123 -13.87 -27.17 5.49
N ALA A 124 -12.87 -26.29 5.57
CA ALA A 124 -12.41 -25.51 4.42
C ALA A 124 -11.82 -26.39 3.32
N ASP A 125 -10.99 -27.38 3.66
CA ASP A 125 -10.43 -28.37 2.72
C ASP A 125 -11.52 -29.23 2.07
N LEU A 126 -12.52 -29.66 2.85
CA LEU A 126 -13.67 -30.41 2.35
C LEU A 126 -14.52 -29.57 1.39
N ASN A 127 -14.77 -28.30 1.73
CA ASN A 127 -15.54 -27.39 0.90
C ASN A 127 -14.79 -27.04 -0.41
N ALA A 128 -13.46 -26.91 -0.36
CA ALA A 128 -12.62 -26.72 -1.55
C ALA A 128 -12.65 -27.95 -2.48
N GLY A 129 -12.59 -29.16 -1.90
CA GLY A 129 -12.72 -30.41 -2.65
C GLY A 129 -14.09 -30.58 -3.31
N LEU A 130 -15.17 -30.16 -2.64
CA LEU A 130 -16.53 -30.16 -3.17
C LEU A 130 -16.74 -29.14 -4.29
N LYS A 131 -16.08 -27.97 -4.21
CA LYS A 131 -16.11 -26.95 -5.26
C LYS A 131 -15.21 -27.26 -6.46
N GLY A 132 -14.44 -28.35 -6.42
CA GLY A 132 -13.49 -28.70 -7.47
C GLY A 132 -12.36 -27.68 -7.62
N GLU A 133 -12.10 -26.86 -6.60
CA GLU A 133 -11.01 -25.89 -6.64
C GLU A 133 -9.68 -26.64 -6.47
N PRO A 134 -8.69 -26.42 -7.35
CA PRO A 134 -7.41 -27.09 -7.23
C PRO A 134 -6.71 -26.64 -5.95
N LYS A 135 -6.50 -27.61 -5.04
CA LYS A 135 -5.80 -27.46 -3.76
C LYS A 135 -4.50 -26.67 -3.95
N PRO A 136 -4.30 -25.50 -3.31
CA PRO A 136 -3.05 -24.77 -3.41
C PRO A 136 -1.95 -25.66 -2.87
N ALA A 137 -1.05 -26.10 -3.75
CA ALA A 137 0.09 -26.90 -3.39
C ALA A 137 0.89 -26.13 -2.33
N ALA A 138 1.02 -26.72 -1.14
CA ALA A 138 1.95 -26.27 -0.15
C ALA A 138 3.34 -26.20 -0.80
N VAL A 139 3.85 -24.98 -1.00
CA VAL A 139 5.27 -24.76 -1.22
C VAL A 139 5.92 -25.09 0.12
N GLY A 140 6.34 -26.35 0.26
CA GLY A 140 7.09 -26.82 1.41
C GLY A 140 8.43 -26.09 1.50
N PRO A 141 8.97 -25.87 2.71
CA PRO A 141 10.31 -25.34 2.85
C PRO A 141 11.28 -26.32 2.20
N GLU A 142 11.98 -25.82 1.18
CA GLU A 142 13.16 -26.40 0.59
C GLU A 142 14.22 -26.54 1.70
N ALA A 143 14.18 -27.68 2.38
CA ALA A 143 15.21 -28.10 3.30
C ALA A 143 16.43 -28.47 2.46
N SER A 144 17.36 -27.53 2.38
CA SER A 144 18.71 -27.73 1.90
C SER A 144 19.39 -28.90 2.64
N SER A 145 19.86 -29.82 1.80
CA SER A 145 20.97 -30.78 1.99
C SER A 145 21.94 -30.41 3.12
N PRO A 146 22.35 -31.39 3.96
CA PRO A 146 23.59 -32.10 3.62
C PRO A 146 23.60 -33.57 4.06
N ALA A 147 23.90 -34.49 3.13
CA ALA A 147 24.66 -35.72 3.42
C ALA A 147 24.77 -36.61 2.16
N LYS A 148 25.97 -36.69 1.59
CA LYS A 148 26.61 -37.91 1.08
C LYS A 148 28.02 -37.53 0.62
N THR A 149 29.03 -38.00 1.38
CA THR A 149 30.06 -38.97 0.95
C THR A 149 30.89 -38.51 -0.23
#